data_AF-A0A327H0L5-F1
#
_entry.id   AF-A0A327H0L5-F1
#
_cell.length_a   1.000
_cell.length_b   1.000
_cell.length_c   1.000
_cell.angle_alpha   90.00
_cell.angle_beta   90.00
_cell.angle_gamma   90.00
#
_symmetry.space_group_name_H-M   'P 1'
#
loop_
_entity.id
_entity.type
_entity.pdbx_description
1 polymer ?
#
loop_
_entity_poly.entity_id
_entity_poly.type
_entity_poly.pdbx_seq_one_letter_code
_entity_poly.pdbx_strand_id
1 'polypeptide(L)' 'MGPDGGAMNSKRDPETIEEELELIAEAMRLGIDPFPPKRERNRVMRLALGWFMIVIMISWVSQFLYRTI' A
#
# COMPACT_ATOMS: atom_id res chain seq x y z
N MET A 1 9.91 34.91 -3.51
CA MET A 1 10.07 33.53 -4.00
C MET A 1 9.41 32.60 -3.00
N GLY A 2 8.21 32.13 -3.31
CA GLY A 2 7.44 31.25 -2.44
C GLY A 2 7.90 29.79 -2.59
N PRO A 3 7.73 28.96 -1.55
CA PRO A 3 7.65 27.52 -1.71
C PRO A 3 6.17 27.13 -1.80
N ASP A 4 5.62 27.15 -3.01
CA ASP A 4 4.33 26.58 -3.42
C ASP A 4 4.42 25.04 -3.53
N GLY A 5 4.90 24.42 -2.44
CA GLY A 5 5.09 22.99 -2.29
C GLY A 5 3.90 22.32 -1.60
N GLY A 6 2.91 21.92 -2.38
CA GLY A 6 1.93 20.89 -1.99
C GLY A 6 0.48 21.35 -2.06
N ALA A 7 -0.06 21.44 -3.28
CA ALA A 7 -1.49 21.49 -3.48
C ALA A 7 -2.16 20.28 -2.80
N MET A 8 -2.97 20.60 -1.81
CA MET A 8 -4.09 19.87 -1.23
C MET A 8 -4.51 18.62 -2.02
N ASN A 9 -4.27 17.43 -1.47
CA ASN A 9 -5.05 16.25 -1.83
C ASN A 9 -5.79 15.75 -0.59
N SER A 10 -6.74 16.56 -0.16
CA SER A 10 -7.92 16.05 0.53
C SER A 10 -8.97 15.83 -0.55
N LYS A 11 -8.84 14.74 -1.32
CA LYS A 11 -10.06 14.11 -1.82
C LYS A 11 -10.71 13.54 -0.58
N ARG A 12 -11.90 14.03 -0.22
CA ARG A 12 -12.73 13.33 0.75
C ARG A 12 -12.86 11.91 0.21
N ASP A 13 -12.32 10.95 0.93
CA ASP A 13 -12.64 9.57 0.65
C ASP A 13 -14.17 9.48 0.87
N PRO A 14 -14.93 9.04 -0.14
CA PRO A 14 -16.37 8.85 -0.01
C PRO A 14 -16.69 8.08 1.28
N GLU A 15 -17.68 8.56 2.01
CA GLU A 15 -17.94 8.08 3.38
C GLU A 15 -18.68 6.73 3.35
N THR A 16 -19.25 6.38 2.21
CA THR A 16 -20.05 5.17 1.98
C THR A 16 -19.72 4.51 0.65
N ILE A 17 -20.00 3.20 0.58
CA ILE A 17 -19.78 2.38 -0.62
C ILE A 17 -20.66 2.86 -1.78
N GLU A 18 -21.88 3.33 -1.49
CA GLU A 18 -22.81 3.86 -2.48
C GLU A 18 -22.25 5.10 -3.20
N GLU A 19 -21.65 6.03 -2.46
CA GLU A 19 -21.00 7.22 -3.02
C GLU A 19 -19.76 6.85 -3.86
N GLU A 20 -18.98 5.85 -3.44
CA GLU A 20 -17.88 5.29 -4.25
C GLU A 20 -18.39 4.74 -5.59
N LEU A 21 -19.47 3.96 -5.56
CA LEU A 21 -20.03 3.32 -6.75
C LEU A 21 -20.59 4.34 -7.74
N GLU A 22 -21.26 5.39 -7.26
CA GLU A 22 -21.75 6.49 -8.10
C GLU A 22 -20.61 7.23 -8.79
N LEU A 23 -19.51 7.49 -8.06
CA LEU A 23 -18.32 8.14 -8.61
C LEU A 23 -17.65 7.27 -9.71
N ILE A 24 -17.55 5.96 -9.47
CA ILE A 24 -17.00 4.99 -10.43
C ILE A 24 -17.89 4.87 -11.67
N ALA A 25 -19.21 4.83 -11.49
CA ALA A 25 -20.18 4.75 -12.58
C ALA A 25 -20.14 6.00 -13.47
N GLU A 26 -20.01 7.19 -12.86
CA GLU A 26 -19.87 8.45 -13.58
C GLU A 26 -18.54 8.51 -14.35
N ALA A 27 -17.43 8.12 -13.72
CA ALA A 27 -16.14 8.02 -14.40
C ALA A 27 -16.18 7.05 -15.59
N MET A 28 -16.85 5.90 -15.44
CA MET A 28 -17.05 4.94 -16.53
C MET A 28 -17.90 5.52 -17.67
N ARG A 29 -18.96 6.27 -17.37
CA ARG A 29 -19.78 6.98 -18.36
C ARG A 29 -18.99 8.02 -19.15
N LEU A 30 -18.05 8.69 -18.48
CA LEU A 30 -17.13 9.67 -19.08
C LEU A 30 -15.98 9.02 -19.85
N GLY A 31 -15.88 7.69 -19.87
CA GLY A 31 -14.79 6.96 -20.53
C GLY A 31 -13.43 7.10 -19.83
N ILE A 32 -13.43 7.51 -18.57
CA ILE A 32 -12.23 7.61 -17.72
C ILE A 32 -12.04 6.27 -16.99
N ASP A 33 -10.81 5.78 -16.92
CA ASP A 33 -10.49 4.59 -16.11
C ASP A 33 -10.80 4.89 -14.62
N PRO A 34 -11.82 4.25 -14.03
CA PRO A 34 -12.22 4.53 -12.66
C PRO A 34 -11.25 3.94 -11.63
N PHE A 35 -10.30 3.11 -12.08
CA PHE A 35 -9.33 2.47 -11.19
C PHE A 35 -8.00 3.23 -11.20
N PRO A 36 -7.35 3.35 -10.04
CA PRO A 36 -6.03 3.93 -9.98
C PRO A 36 -5.05 3.12 -10.85
N PRO A 37 -4.08 3.77 -11.49
CA PRO A 37 -3.05 3.07 -12.25
C PRO A 37 -2.33 2.07 -11.35
N LYS A 38 -1.93 0.93 -11.92
CA LYS A 38 -1.24 -0.13 -11.18
C LYS A 38 -0.06 0.46 -10.41
N ARG A 39 -0.12 0.41 -9.07
CA ARG A 39 0.96 0.89 -8.22
C ARG A 39 2.25 0.19 -8.63
N GLU A 40 3.31 0.97 -8.81
CA GLU A 40 4.61 0.43 -9.14
C GLU A 40 5.01 -0.55 -8.04
N ARG A 41 5.48 -1.73 -8.46
CA ARG A 41 5.81 -2.81 -7.55
C ARG A 41 6.92 -2.34 -6.61
N ASN A 42 6.54 -2.01 -5.37
CA ASN A 42 7.47 -1.46 -4.38
C ASN A 42 8.62 -2.44 -4.14
N ARG A 43 9.80 -2.13 -4.71
CA ARG A 43 11.03 -2.92 -4.52
C ARG A 43 11.39 -3.03 -3.04
N VAL A 44 11.15 -1.96 -2.28
CA VAL A 44 11.36 -1.91 -0.83
C VAL A 44 10.49 -2.94 -0.10
N MET A 45 9.21 -3.05 -0.46
CA MET A 45 8.29 -4.03 0.14
C MET A 45 8.78 -5.47 -0.04
N ARG A 46 9.31 -5.77 -1.23
CA ARG A 46 9.84 -7.10 -1.55
C ARG A 46 11.09 -7.43 -0.73
N LEU A 47 11.99 -6.46 -0.58
CA LEU A 47 13.20 -6.61 0.23
C LEU A 47 12.87 -6.75 1.72
N ALA A 48 11.93 -5.94 2.23
CA ALA A 48 11.47 -6.00 3.61
C ALA A 48 10.87 -7.38 3.94
N LEU A 49 10.06 -7.94 3.04
CA LEU A 49 9.47 -9.27 3.23
C LEU A 49 10.55 -10.37 3.27
N GLY A 50 11.56 -10.30 2.41
CA GLY A 50 12.67 -11.25 2.42
C GLY A 50 13.50 -11.16 3.70
N TRP A 51 13.85 -9.94 4.13
CA TRP A 51 14.58 -9.71 5.38
C TRP A 51 13.81 -10.21 6.60
N PHE A 52 12.51 -9.95 6.64
CA PHE A 52 11.63 -10.41 7.72
C PHE A 52 11.63 -11.93 7.89
N MET A 53 11.58 -12.68 6.78
CA MET A 53 11.67 -14.15 6.81
C MET A 53 13.00 -14.64 7.39
N ILE A 54 14.11 -13.99 7.03
CA ILE A 54 15.44 -14.33 7.55
C ILE A 54 15.50 -14.09 9.06
N VAL A 55 15.00 -12.94 9.54
CA VAL A 55 14.98 -12.62 10.98
C VAL A 55 14.17 -13.65 11.76
N ILE A 56 12.96 -14.00 11.30
CA ILE A 56 12.15 -15.04 11.94
C ILE A 56 12.90 -16.37 11.96
N MET A 57 13.49 -16.77 10.83
CA MET A 57 14.22 -18.04 10.73
C MET A 57 15.39 -18.09 11.73
N ILE A 58 16.17 -17.01 11.85
CA ILE A 58 17.27 -16.91 12.81
C ILE A 58 16.75 -16.90 14.26
N SER A 59 15.66 -16.17 14.54
CA SER A 59 15.04 -16.16 15.86
C SER A 59 14.57 -17.56 16.29
N TRP A 60 13.98 -18.31 15.36
CA TRP A 60 13.54 -19.69 15.61
C TRP A 60 14.71 -20.65 15.80
N VAL A 61 15.73 -20.57 14.94
CA VAL A 61 16.96 -21.40 15.07
C VAL A 61 17.67 -21.12 16.39
N SER A 62 17.70 -19.86 16.83
CA SER A 62 18.26 -19.46 18.12
C SER A 62 17.52 -20.15 19.28
N GLN A 63 16.19 -20.10 19.31
CA GLN A 63 15.40 -20.80 20.33
C GLN A 63 15.62 -22.30 20.36
N PHE A 64 15.80 -22.93 19.19
CA PHE A 64 16.09 -24.35 19.10
C PHE A 64 17.43 -24.68 19.76
N LEU A 65 18.48 -23.91 19.42
CA LEU A 65 19.83 -24.11 19.96
C LEU A 65 19.87 -23.95 21.49
N TYR A 66 19.18 -22.94 22.03
CA TYR A 66 19.07 -22.69 23.47
C TYR A 66 18.25 -23.73 24.23
N ARG A 67 17.39 -24.51 23.56
CA ARG A 67 16.62 -25.59 24.22
C ARG A 67 17.34 -26.93 24.21
N THR A 68 18.25 -27.13 23.26
CA THR A 68 18.99 -28.40 23.10
C THR A 68 20.31 -28.45 23.87
N ILE A 69 20.83 -27.29 24.28
CA ILE A 69 22.02 -27.13 25.15
C ILE A 69 21.53 -26.88 26.57
#